data_AF-A0A4P8IC83-F1
#
_entry.id   AF-A0A4P8IC83-F1
#
_cell.length_a   1.000
_cell.length_b   1.000
_cell.length_c   1.000
_cell.angle_alpha   90.00
_cell.angle_beta   90.00
_cell.angle_gamma   90.00
#
_symmetry.space_group_name_H-M   'P 1'
#
loop_
_entity.id
_entity.type
_entity.pdbx_description
1 polymer ?
#
loop_
_entity_poly.entity_id
_entity_poly.type
_entity_poly.pdbx_seq_one_letter_code
_entity_poly.pdbx_strand_id
1 'polypeptide(L)' 'MEYPSKMMRKKELLKMGFPEELLDRAYREKGQTFAYKISPMKKNSPIMFDTIGFERWRLKQIAIENRAMQRGGVM' A
#
# COMPACT_ATOMS: atom_id res chain seq x y z
N MET A 1 -3.20 0.26 -12.73
CA MET A 1 -2.40 1.47 -12.99
C MET A 1 -1.11 1.05 -13.67
N GLU A 2 -0.57 1.81 -14.63
CA GLU A 2 0.76 1.50 -15.18
C GLU A 2 1.84 2.02 -14.24
N TYR A 3 2.43 1.11 -13.46
CA TYR A 3 3.59 1.42 -12.65
C TYR A 3 4.86 1.23 -13.51
N PRO A 4 5.74 2.23 -13.62
CA PRO A 4 6.94 2.16 -14.46
C PRO A 4 8.00 1.21 -13.91
N SER A 5 7.82 0.70 -12.69
CA SER A 5 8.70 -0.30 -12.10
C SER A 5 7.96 -1.21 -11.14
N LYS A 6 8.36 -2.48 -11.10
CA LYS A 6 7.82 -3.49 -10.19
C LYS A 6 8.11 -3.16 -8.72
N MET A 7 9.20 -2.44 -8.44
CA MET A 7 9.54 -1.96 -7.11
C MET A 7 9.83 -0.46 -7.15
N MET A 8 9.11 0.32 -6.35
CA MET A 8 9.28 1.76 -6.24
C MET A 8 9.49 2.18 -4.79
N ARG A 9 10.14 3.32 -4.56
CA ARG A 9 10.31 3.87 -3.21
C ARG A 9 9.03 4.60 -2.79
N LYS A 10 8.77 4.68 -1.48
CA LYS A 10 7.67 5.49 -0.92
C LYS A 10 7.67 6.91 -1.48
N LYS A 11 8.84 7.54 -1.57
CA LYS A 11 9.01 8.89 -2.15
C LYS A 11 8.61 8.99 -3.63
N GLU A 12 8.82 7.93 -4.41
CA GLU A 12 8.45 7.90 -5.83
C GLU A 12 6.93 7.80 -5.96
N LEU A 13 6.30 6.92 -5.18
CA LEU A 13 4.85 6.81 -5.12
C LEU A 13 4.21 8.12 -4.63
N LEU A 14 4.81 8.77 -3.63
CA LEU A 14 4.38 10.09 -3.16
C LEU A 14 4.44 11.13 -4.30
N LYS A 15 5.53 11.14 -5.07
CA LYS A 15 5.69 12.04 -6.24
C LYS A 15 4.70 11.73 -7.38
N MET A 16 4.26 10.48 -7.52
CA MET A 16 3.22 10.10 -8.46
C MET A 16 1.81 10.57 -8.05
N GLY A 17 1.66 11.15 -6.86
CA GLY A 17 0.38 11.61 -6.34
C GLY A 17 -0.33 10.61 -5.45
N PHE A 18 0.34 9.52 -5.03
CA PHE A 18 -0.23 8.68 -3.98
C PHE A 18 -0.11 9.38 -2.62
N PRO A 19 -1.20 9.47 -1.85
CA PRO A 19 -1.16 10.12 -0.55
C PRO A 19 -0.29 9.31 0.43
N GLU A 20 0.44 10.01 1.29
CA GLU A 20 1.31 9.38 2.28
C GLU A 20 0.52 8.44 3.20
N GLU A 21 -0.71 8.81 3.57
CA GLU A 21 -1.59 8.01 4.42
C GLU A 21 -1.93 6.65 3.81
N LEU A 22 -2.14 6.58 2.49
CA LEU A 22 -2.39 5.32 1.79
C LEU A 22 -1.16 4.42 1.85
N LEU A 23 0.02 4.99 1.64
CA LEU A 23 1.29 4.26 1.71
C LEU A 23 1.59 3.81 3.15
N ASP A 24 1.25 4.62 4.14
CA ASP A 24 1.44 4.28 5.55
C ASP A 24 0.47 3.20 6.01
N ARG A 25 -0.81 3.28 5.61
CA ARG A 25 -1.81 2.22 5.83
C ARG A 25 -1.36 0.91 5.19
N ALA A 26 -0.90 0.97 3.94
CA ALA A 26 -0.36 -0.18 3.23
C ALA A 26 0.99 -0.67 3.77
N TYR A 27 1.66 0.10 4.63
CA TYR A 27 2.87 -0.31 5.35
C TYR A 27 2.57 -0.89 6.75
N ARG A 28 1.44 -0.50 7.35
CA ARG A 28 0.97 -1.00 8.65
C ARG A 28 0.09 -2.25 8.52
N GLU A 29 -0.25 -2.67 7.30
CA GLU A 29 -1.09 -3.83 7.06
C GLU A 29 -0.41 -5.09 7.63
N LYS A 30 -1.11 -5.77 8.52
CA LYS A 30 -0.59 -6.97 9.17
C LYS A 30 -0.39 -8.08 8.13
N GLY A 31 0.86 -8.56 8.02
CA GLY A 31 1.20 -9.66 7.11
C GLY A 31 1.40 -9.23 5.66
N GLN A 32 1.55 -7.93 5.38
CA GLN A 32 2.01 -7.50 4.06
C GLN A 32 3.42 -8.04 3.77
N THR A 33 3.69 -8.38 2.51
CA THR A 33 5.03 -8.78 2.04
C THR A 33 5.60 -7.84 0.98
N PHE A 34 4.81 -6.84 0.55
CA PHE A 34 5.15 -5.96 -0.55
C PHE A 34 5.83 -4.65 -0.10
N ALA A 35 5.79 -4.27 1.17
CA ALA A 35 6.42 -3.05 1.66
C ALA A 35 7.41 -3.33 2.80
N TYR A 36 8.67 -2.92 2.60
CA TYR A 36 9.77 -3.14 3.53
C TYR A 36 10.78 -2.00 3.51
N LYS A 37 11.49 -1.81 4.62
CA LYS A 37 12.61 -0.84 4.67
C LYS A 37 13.84 -1.46 4.02
N ILE A 38 14.52 -0.71 3.15
CA ILE A 38 15.76 -1.18 2.52
C ILE A 38 16.91 -1.37 3.53
N SER A 39 16.91 -0.60 4.61
CA SER A 39 17.92 -0.69 5.67
C SER A 39 17.27 -0.45 7.02
N PRO A 40 16.95 -1.50 7.79
CA PRO A 40 16.31 -1.34 9.10
C PRO A 40 17.19 -0.60 10.11
N MET A 41 18.51 -0.56 9.90
CA MET A 41 19.46 0.15 10.78
C MET A 41 19.44 1.68 10.67
N LYS A 42 18.97 2.27 9.56
CA LYS A 42 18.92 3.74 9.43
C LYS A 42 17.51 4.27 9.67
N LYS A 43 17.37 5.25 10.57
CA LYS A 43 16.08 5.89 10.92
C LYS A 43 15.34 6.47 9.70
N ASN A 44 16.05 7.06 8.74
CA ASN A 44 15.48 7.68 7.53
C ASN A 44 15.58 6.81 6.26
N SER A 45 15.68 5.49 6.41
CA SER A 45 15.75 4.61 5.26
C SER A 45 14.51 4.71 4.38
N PRO A 46 14.68 4.75 3.05
CA PRO A 46 13.55 4.70 2.14
C PRO A 46 12.84 3.34 2.28
N ILE A 47 11.51 3.41 2.32
CA ILE A 47 10.64 2.23 2.26
C ILE A 47 10.46 1.87 0.79
N MET A 48 10.66 0.61 0.46
CA MET A 48 10.47 0.03 -0.86
C MET A 48 9.11 -0.65 -0.89
N PHE A 49 8.36 -0.40 -1.96
CA PHE A 49 7.03 -0.92 -2.22
C PHE A 49 7.04 -1.68 -3.55
N ASP A 50 6.59 -2.93 -3.53
CA ASP A 50 6.27 -3.69 -4.71
C ASP A 50 4.91 -3.25 -5.26
N THR A 51 4.90 -2.76 -6.49
CA THR A 51 3.72 -2.13 -7.09
C THR A 51 2.65 -3.17 -7.45
N ILE A 52 3.06 -4.39 -7.79
CA ILE A 52 2.15 -5.51 -8.07
C ILE A 52 1.45 -5.93 -6.76
N GLY A 53 2.22 -6.10 -5.68
CA GLY A 53 1.68 -6.42 -4.36
C GLY A 53 0.77 -5.31 -3.82
N PHE A 54 1.16 -4.06 -4.00
CA PHE A 54 0.38 -2.90 -3.57
C PHE A 54 -0.96 -2.78 -4.31
N GLU A 55 -0.99 -2.99 -5.64
CA GLU A 55 -2.24 -2.93 -6.39
C GLU A 55 -3.19 -4.07 -6.00
N ARG A 56 -2.67 -5.30 -5.81
CA ARG A 56 -3.45 -6.43 -5.29
C ARG A 56 -4.03 -6.14 -3.92
N TRP A 57 -3.24 -5.53 -3.04
CA TRP A 57 -3.69 -5.09 -1.72
C TRP A 57 -4.80 -4.05 -1.82
N ARG A 58 -4.63 -3.04 -2.68
CA ARG A 58 -5.63 -1.98 -2.88
C ARG A 58 -6.96 -2.54 -3.37
N LEU A 59 -6.93 -3.44 -4.34
CA LEU A 59 -8.13 -4.14 -4.82
C LEU A 59 -8.80 -4.95 -3.71
N LYS A 60 -8.01 -5.63 -2.88
CA LYS A 60 -8.52 -6.38 -1.72
C LYS A 60 -9.19 -5.46 -0.70
N GLN A 61 -8.61 -4.30 -0.40
CA GLN A 61 -9.22 -3.32 0.50
C GLN A 61 -10.55 -2.78 -0.04
N ILE A 62 -10.61 -2.44 -1.32
CA ILE A 62 -11.87 -2.00 -1.96
C ILE A 62 -12.93 -3.10 -1.89
N ALA A 63 -12.55 -4.36 -2.13
CA ALA A 63 -13.46 -5.50 -2.00
C ALA A 63 -13.94 -5.72 -0.56
N ILE A 64 -13.06 -5.54 0.43
CA ILE A 64 -13.41 -5.62 1.86
C ILE A 64 -14.36 -4.49 2.25
N GLU A 65 -14.07 -3.23 1.86
CA GLU A 65 -14.93 -2.08 2.13
C GLU A 65 -16.31 -2.25 1.48
N ASN A 66 -16.36 -2.65 0.20
CA ASN A 66 -17.62 -2.93 -0.49
C ASN A 66 -18.41 -4.06 0.20
N ARG A 67 -17.72 -5.14 0.61
CA ARG A 67 -18.36 -6.25 1.35
C ARG A 67 -18.84 -5.83 2.74
N ALA A 68 -18.13 -4.93 3.42
CA ALA A 68 -18.52 -4.40 4.72
C ALA A 68 -19.77 -3.51 4.59
N MET A 69 -19.82 -2.65 3.56
CA MET A 69 -20.99 -1.82 3.25
C MET A 69 -22.24 -2.65 2.95
N GLN A 70 -22.11 -3.75 2.18
CA GLN A 70 -23.25 -4.63 1.86
C GLN A 70 -23.83 -5.35 3.09
N ARG A 71 -23.08 -5.49 4.18
CA ARG A 71 -23.54 -6.14 5.42
C ARG A 71 -24.16 -5.19 6.44
N GLY A 72 -24.00 -3.88 6.27
CA GLY A 72 -24.60 -2.86 7.13
C GLY A 72 -26.04 -2.48 6.75
N GLY A 73 -26.56 -3.03 5.66
CA GLY A 73 -27.91 -2.74 5.15
C GLY A 73 -29.00 -3.69 5.64
N VAL A 74 -29.00 -4.08 6.92
CA VAL A 74 -30.19 -4.58 7.63
C VAL A 74 -30.03 -4.22 9.11
N MET A 75 -30.57 -3.07 9.49
CA MET A 75 -31.10 -2.81 10.84
C MET A 75 -32.24 -1.80 10.69
#